data_AF-A0A6J4PT28-F1
#
_entry.id   AF-A0A6J4PT28-F1
#
_cell.length_a   1.000
_cell.length_b   1.000
_cell.length_c   1.000
_cell.angle_alpha   90.00
_cell.angle_beta   90.00
_cell.angle_gamma   90.00
#
_symmetry.space_group_name_H-M   'P 1'
#
loop_
_entity.id
_entity.type
_entity.pdbx_description
1 polymer ?
#
loop_
_entity_poly.entity_id
_entity_poly.type
_entity_poly.pdbx_seq_one_letter_code
_entity_poly.pdbx_strand_id
1 'polypeptide(L)'
;MGNAGDWSFFGRRSALFLGLAFVAGASWAQANGVTNDRLLIGQSITLQGGKNAYGVAVQDGIATYLKVVNEQGGIHGRQVV
;
A
#
# COMPACT_ATOMS: atom_id res chain seq x y z
N MET A 1 -8.47 43.18 -47.29
CA MET A 1 -7.84 43.30 -45.96
C MET A 1 -8.75 42.61 -44.95
N GLY A 2 -8.59 41.30 -44.75
CA GLY A 2 -9.36 40.51 -43.77
C GLY A 2 -8.38 39.97 -42.73
N ASN A 3 -8.57 40.36 -41.48
CA ASN A 3 -7.62 40.14 -40.39
C ASN A 3 -7.65 38.69 -39.91
N ALA A 4 -6.46 38.09 -39.73
CA ALA A 4 -6.29 36.71 -39.28
C ALA A 4 -6.58 36.62 -37.77
N GLY A 5 -7.83 36.32 -37.42
CA GLY A 5 -8.27 36.11 -36.05
C GLY A 5 -8.02 34.68 -35.57
N ASP A 6 -7.31 34.57 -34.44
CA ASP A 6 -7.62 33.69 -33.31
C ASP A 6 -7.64 32.16 -33.49
N TRP A 7 -6.52 31.58 -33.92
CA TRP A 7 -6.30 30.12 -33.87
C TRP A 7 -5.52 29.65 -32.63
N SER A 8 -5.07 30.56 -31.75
CA SER A 8 -4.19 30.24 -30.62
C SER A 8 -4.92 29.85 -29.32
N PHE A 9 -6.25 30.03 -29.24
CA PHE A 9 -7.04 29.68 -28.05
C PHE A 9 -7.27 28.17 -27.89
N PHE A 10 -7.34 27.43 -29.00
CA PHE A 10 -7.63 25.99 -28.98
C PHE A 10 -6.42 25.12 -28.61
N GLY A 11 -5.19 25.60 -28.89
CA GLY A 11 -3.97 24.80 -28.67
C GLY A 11 -3.48 24.75 -27.23
N ARG A 12 -3.80 25.76 -26.40
CA ARG A 12 -3.23 25.89 -25.05
C ARG A 12 -4.01 25.12 -23.98
N ARG A 13 -5.30 24.85 -24.20
CA ARG A 13 -6.13 24.03 -23.30
C ARG A 13 -5.90 22.53 -23.50
N SER A 14 -5.59 22.10 -24.71
CA SER A 14 -5.31 20.68 -25.03
C SER A 14 -3.99 20.18 -24.44
N ALA A 15 -3.00 21.06 -24.23
CA ALA A 15 -1.74 20.71 -23.59
C ALA A 15 -1.87 20.43 -22.08
N LEU A 16 -2.88 21.01 -21.41
CA LEU A 16 -3.15 20.79 -19.99
C LEU A 16 -3.80 19.43 -19.70
N PHE A 17 -4.54 18.86 -20.66
CA PHE A 17 -5.16 17.53 -20.51
C PHE A 17 -4.19 16.37 -20.71
N LEU A 18 -3.11 16.56 -21.48
CA LEU A 18 -2.08 15.53 -21.68
C LEU A 18 -1.13 15.37 -20.49
N GLY A 19 -0.99 16.39 -19.63
CA GLY A 19 -0.15 16.31 -18.44
C GLY A 19 -0.75 15.50 -17.28
N LEU A 20 -2.09 15.40 -17.19
CA LEU A 20 -2.77 14.69 -16.10
C LEU A 20 -2.85 13.16 -16.29
N ALA A 21 -2.62 12.66 -17.51
CA ALA A 21 -2.76 11.22 -17.80
C ALA A 21 -1.58 10.37 -17.27
N PHE A 22 -0.49 11.00 -16.81
CA PHE A 22 0.72 10.28 -16.39
C PHE A 22 0.76 9.87 -14.91
N VAL A 23 -0.26 10.23 -14.11
CA VAL A 23 -0.36 9.85 -12.68
C VAL A 23 -1.26 8.62 -12.49
N ALA A 24 -1.63 7.90 -13.54
CA ALA A 24 -2.14 6.54 -13.42
C ALA A 24 -0.94 5.59 -13.21
N GLY A 25 -0.27 5.73 -12.06
CA GLY A 25 0.85 4.90 -11.66
C GLY A 25 0.43 3.43 -11.70
N ALA A 26 1.23 2.62 -12.38
CA ALA A 26 1.04 1.19 -12.51
C ALA A 26 0.74 0.57 -11.13
N SER A 27 -0.50 0.14 -10.91
CA SER A 27 -0.81 -0.76 -9.81
C SER A 27 -0.24 -2.12 -10.18
N TRP A 28 1.05 -2.33 -9.90
CA TRP A 28 1.62 -3.66 -9.91
C TRP A 28 0.75 -4.52 -9.00
N ALA A 29 0.16 -5.58 -9.56
CA ALA A 29 -0.65 -6.51 -8.79
C ALA A 29 0.14 -6.92 -7.54
N GLN A 30 -0.29 -6.44 -6.37
CA GLN A 30 0.43 -6.70 -5.14
C GLN A 30 0.27 -8.19 -4.82
N ALA A 31 1.34 -8.83 -4.36
CA ALA A 31 1.26 -10.21 -3.88
C ALA A 31 0.17 -10.30 -2.79
N ASN A 32 -0.53 -11.44 -2.72
CA ASN A 32 -1.59 -11.62 -1.73
C ASN A 32 -1.03 -11.35 -0.31
N GLY A 33 -1.71 -10.50 0.45
CA GLY A 33 -1.29 -10.07 1.78
C GLY A 33 -0.33 -8.88 1.82
N VAL A 34 0.14 -8.37 0.67
CA VAL A 34 0.97 -7.16 0.60
C VAL A 34 0.12 -5.99 0.12
N THR A 35 0.12 -4.89 0.86
CA THR A 35 -0.47 -3.63 0.39
C THR A 35 0.54 -2.49 0.47
N ASN A 36 0.09 -1.25 0.24
CA ASN A 36 0.97 -0.09 0.31
C ASN A 36 1.49 0.18 1.73
N ASP A 37 0.71 -0.14 2.75
CA ASP A 37 0.98 0.18 4.16
C ASP A 37 1.02 -1.04 5.08
N ARG A 38 0.64 -2.23 4.59
CA ARG A 38 0.57 -3.45 5.41
C ARG A 38 1.16 -4.70 4.77
N LEU A 39 1.61 -5.60 5.64
CA LEU A 39 1.97 -6.99 5.35
C LEU A 39 1.15 -7.91 6.24
N LEU A 40 0.27 -8.71 5.66
CA LEU A 40 -0.55 -9.68 6.36
C LEU A 40 0.22 -10.99 6.56
N ILE A 41 0.37 -11.42 7.81
CA ILE A 41 1.01 -12.70 8.16
C ILE A 41 -0.04 -13.65 8.73
N GLY A 42 -0.44 -14.64 7.92
CA GLY A 42 -1.33 -15.70 8.37
C GLY A 42 -0.66 -16.63 9.38
N GLN A 43 -1.35 -16.96 10.47
CA GLN A 43 -0.86 -17.88 11.50
C GLN A 43 -1.84 -19.05 11.71
N SER A 44 -1.29 -20.26 11.77
CA SER A 44 -2.02 -21.46 12.17
C SER A 44 -1.35 -22.02 13.43
N ILE A 45 -1.94 -21.77 14.59
CA ILE A 45 -1.39 -22.14 15.91
C ILE A 45 -2.40 -23.03 16.63
N THR A 46 -1.92 -24.07 17.29
CA THR A 46 -2.75 -25.06 18.01
C THR A 46 -3.21 -24.54 19.37
N LEU A 47 -3.94 -23.43 19.39
CA LEU A 47 -4.37 -22.75 20.62
C LEU A 47 -5.36 -23.59 21.44
N GLN A 48 -6.19 -24.42 20.80
CA GLN A 48 -7.25 -25.21 21.45
C GLN A 48 -8.14 -24.37 22.37
N GLY A 49 -8.49 -23.15 21.95
CA GLY A 49 -9.24 -22.20 22.78
C GLY A 49 -8.47 -21.69 24.00
N GLY A 50 -7.14 -21.61 23.91
CA GLY A 50 -6.25 -21.20 25.01
C GLY A 50 -5.83 -22.33 25.95
N LYS A 51 -6.32 -23.56 25.73
CA LYS A 51 -5.96 -24.72 26.57
C LYS A 51 -4.52 -25.21 26.34
N ASN A 52 -3.91 -24.81 25.23
CA ASN A 52 -2.51 -25.08 24.95
C ASN A 52 -1.64 -23.89 25.41
N ALA A 53 -1.15 -23.95 26.65
CA ALA A 53 -0.32 -22.90 27.23
C ALA A 53 0.93 -22.58 26.38
N TYR A 54 1.52 -23.59 25.75
CA TYR A 54 2.62 -23.39 24.81
C TYR A 54 2.17 -22.62 23.57
N GLY A 55 1.02 -22.98 22.99
CA GLY A 55 0.45 -22.26 21.85
C GLY A 55 0.17 -20.79 22.15
N VAL A 56 -0.34 -20.49 23.35
CA VAL A 56 -0.57 -19.11 23.81
C VAL A 56 0.76 -18.36 23.96
N ALA A 57 1.76 -18.95 24.63
CA ALA A 57 3.06 -18.32 24.80
C ALA A 57 3.75 -18.03 23.45
N VAL A 58 3.60 -18.92 22.46
CA VAL A 58 4.10 -18.70 21.10
C VAL A 58 3.38 -17.53 20.43
N GLN A 59 2.05 -17.47 20.52
CA GLN A 59 1.28 -16.36 19.95
C GLN A 59 1.68 -15.01 20.56
N ASP A 60 1.84 -14.94 21.89
CA ASP A 60 2.25 -13.74 22.60
C ASP A 60 3.66 -13.30 22.22
N GLY A 61 4.59 -14.25 22.08
CA GLY A 61 5.95 -13.97 21.62
C GLY A 61 5.98 -13.39 20.21
N ILE A 62 5.20 -13.95 19.29
CA ILE A 62 5.10 -13.44 17.92
C ILE A 62 4.50 -12.04 17.92
N ALA A 63 3.39 -11.82 18.61
CA ALA A 63 2.75 -10.50 18.70
C ALA A 63 3.71 -9.45 19.28
N THR A 64 4.46 -9.81 20.31
CA THR A 64 5.46 -8.93 20.94
C THR A 64 6.56 -8.54 19.96
N TYR A 65 7.10 -9.50 19.21
CA TYR A 65 8.17 -9.22 18.25
C TYR A 65 7.67 -8.38 17.06
N LEU A 66 6.51 -8.71 16.50
CA LEU A 66 5.92 -7.93 15.41
C LEU A 66 5.63 -6.49 15.84
N LYS A 67 5.21 -6.28 17.08
CA LYS A 67 5.06 -4.94 17.66
C LYS A 67 6.38 -4.16 17.64
N VAL A 68 7.48 -4.77 18.08
CA VAL A 68 8.81 -4.12 18.04
C VAL A 68 9.21 -3.74 16.62
N VAL A 69 9.02 -4.63 15.64
CA VAL A 69 9.30 -4.35 14.22
C VAL A 69 8.47 -3.16 13.72
N ASN A 70 7.19 -3.13 14.07
CA ASN A 70 6.25 -2.07 13.70
C ASN A 70 6.62 -0.72 14.32
N GLU A 71 7.04 -0.70 15.59
CA GLU A 71 7.53 0.48 16.30
C GLU A 71 8.82 1.04 15.69
N GLN A 72 9.63 0.18 15.05
CA GLN A 72 10.84 0.57 14.31
C GLN A 72 10.57 1.03 12.87
N GLY A 73 9.31 1.19 12.48
CA GLY A 73 8.92 1.65 11.14
C GLY A 73 8.49 0.51 10.18
N GLY A 74 8.38 -0.72 10.68
CA GLY A 74 7.92 -1.86 9.92
C GLY A 74 8.92 -2.34 8.86
N ILE A 75 8.43 -3.06 7.85
CA ILE A 75 9.25 -3.63 6.77
C ILE A 75 8.94 -2.87 5.49
N HIS A 76 9.95 -2.20 4.93
CA HIS A 76 9.78 -1.31 3.76
C HIS A 76 8.65 -0.28 3.95
N GLY A 77 8.51 0.27 5.16
CA GLY A 77 7.45 1.22 5.52
C GLY A 77 6.06 0.61 5.71
N ARG A 78 5.96 -0.73 5.80
CA ARG A 78 4.69 -1.44 5.99
C ARG A 78 4.60 -2.06 7.38
N GLN A 79 3.45 -1.91 8.01
CA GLN A 79 3.13 -2.55 9.28
C GLN A 79 2.86 -4.04 9.07
N VAL A 80 3.41 -4.89 9.93
CA VAL A 80 3.18 -6.34 9.91
C VAL A 80 2.00 -6.67 10.83
N VAL A 81 0.97 -7.32 10.30
CA VAL A 81 -0.32 -7.54 10.97
C VAL A 81 -0.84 -8.97 10.82
#